data_AF-A0A7V2CVU3-F1
#
_entry.id   AF-A0A7V2CVU3-F1
#
_cell.length_a   1.000
_cell.length_b   1.000
_cell.length_c   1.000
_cell.angle_alpha   90.00
_cell.angle_beta   90.00
_cell.angle_gamma   90.00
#
_symmetry.space_group_name_H-M   'P 1'
#
loop_
_entity.id
_entity.type
_entity.pdbx_description
1 polymer ?
#
loop_
_entity_poly.entity_id
_entity_poly.type
_entity_poly.pdbx_seq_one_letter_code
_entity_poly.pdbx_strand_id
1 'polypeptide(L)'
;RIGLQLELPERFALWEWFGRGPGENYPDSEGASHLGRYSAGIDGLFTPYVFPQENGRRGDCRELTARSDRSALRISGDQPFGFSAHRYSTADLDRADHHHELMARPAITLTLDHRHCGVGTGSCGPATFEAYRVPAEPFRFGFRIEVG
;
A
#
# COMPACT_ATOMS: atom_id res chain seq x y z
N ARG A 1 -4.72 4.26 9.98
CA ARG A 1 -5.03 3.01 9.24
C ARG A 1 -5.28 1.88 10.23
N ILE A 2 -6.02 0.84 9.83
CA ILE A 2 -6.22 -0.42 10.55
C ILE A 2 -5.80 -1.53 9.58
N GLY A 3 -4.82 -2.34 9.95
CA GLY A 3 -4.23 -3.31 9.03
C GLY A 3 -3.08 -4.09 9.64
N LEU A 4 -2.33 -4.79 8.78
CA LEU A 4 -1.11 -5.52 9.12
C LEU A 4 0.07 -4.95 8.33
N GLN A 5 1.25 -5.01 8.94
CA GLN A 5 2.51 -4.76 8.25
C GLN A 5 3.36 -6.03 8.33
N LEU A 6 3.88 -6.44 7.19
CA LEU A 6 4.71 -7.63 7.02
C LEU A 6 6.06 -7.20 6.46
N GLU A 7 7.13 -7.86 6.89
CA GLU A 7 8.44 -7.74 6.27
C GLU A 7 8.70 -8.98 5.41
N LEU A 8 8.91 -8.75 4.12
CA LEU A 8 9.18 -9.80 3.14
C LEU A 8 10.63 -9.74 2.68
N PRO A 9 11.25 -10.86 2.31
CA PRO A 9 12.55 -10.85 1.64
C PRO A 9 12.56 -10.02 0.35
N GLU A 10 13.65 -9.31 0.08
CA GLU A 10 13.77 -8.40 -1.09
C GLU A 10 13.63 -9.06 -2.47
N ARG A 11 13.71 -10.40 -2.54
CA ARG A 11 13.60 -11.17 -3.78
C ARG A 11 12.23 -11.08 -4.48
N PHE A 12 11.19 -10.61 -3.80
CA PHE A 12 9.86 -10.46 -4.38
C PHE A 12 9.79 -9.24 -5.31
N ALA A 13 10.15 -9.46 -6.57
CA ALA A 13 10.36 -8.40 -7.54
C ALA A 13 9.11 -8.05 -8.38
N LEU A 14 8.21 -9.01 -8.65
CA LEU A 14 7.01 -8.81 -9.46
C LEU A 14 5.77 -8.84 -8.58
N TRP A 15 4.92 -7.82 -8.72
CA TRP A 15 3.70 -7.63 -7.94
C TRP A 15 2.51 -7.58 -8.88
N GLU A 16 1.55 -8.46 -8.67
CA GLU A 16 0.33 -8.57 -9.47
C GLU A 16 -0.88 -8.42 -8.55
N TRP A 17 -1.89 -7.67 -8.96
CA TRP A 17 -3.09 -7.52 -8.15
C TRP A 17 -4.35 -7.41 -8.99
N PHE A 18 -5.47 -7.84 -8.41
CA PHE A 18 -6.82 -7.48 -8.85
C PHE A 18 -7.40 -6.47 -7.86
N GLY A 19 -7.60 -5.24 -8.32
CA GLY A 19 -8.02 -4.10 -7.49
C GLY A 19 -7.97 -2.79 -8.26
N ARG A 20 -7.87 -1.65 -7.56
CA ARG A 20 -7.70 -0.34 -8.22
C ARG A 20 -6.28 -0.12 -8.72
N GLY A 21 -6.14 0.51 -9.88
CA GLY A 21 -4.85 0.85 -10.45
C GLY A 21 -4.93 1.62 -11.78
N PRO A 22 -3.79 1.76 -12.49
CA PRO A 22 -2.46 1.23 -12.14
C PRO A 22 -1.72 2.07 -11.08
N GLY A 23 -2.12 3.33 -10.90
CA GLY A 23 -1.51 4.27 -9.97
C GLY A 23 -1.99 4.14 -8.52
N GLU A 24 -1.43 4.98 -7.66
CA GLU A 24 -1.84 5.03 -6.26
C GLU A 24 -3.23 5.65 -6.10
N ASN A 25 -3.91 5.26 -5.02
CA ASN A 25 -5.22 5.80 -4.66
C ASN A 25 -5.52 5.65 -3.17
N TYR A 26 -6.28 6.62 -2.67
CA TYR A 26 -6.78 6.72 -1.31
C TYR A 26 -8.29 6.90 -1.31
N PRO A 27 -8.99 6.65 -0.19
CA PRO A 27 -10.46 6.67 -0.15
C PRO A 27 -11.12 7.94 -0.72
N ASP A 28 -10.47 9.09 -0.61
CA ASP A 28 -10.95 10.38 -1.12
C ASP A 28 -10.34 10.82 -2.47
N SER A 29 -9.49 10.00 -3.08
CA SER A 29 -8.85 10.26 -4.39
C SER A 29 -8.96 9.11 -5.39
N GLU A 30 -9.65 8.02 -5.03
CA GLU A 30 -9.75 6.80 -5.83
C GLU A 30 -10.63 6.89 -7.08
N GLY A 31 -11.36 8.00 -7.27
CA GLY A 31 -12.26 8.21 -8.40
C GLY A 31 -11.59 8.15 -9.78
N ALA A 32 -10.27 8.40 -9.85
CA ALA A 32 -9.48 8.28 -11.07
C ALA A 32 -8.90 6.87 -11.32
N SER A 33 -9.06 5.94 -10.37
CA SER A 33 -8.53 4.57 -10.48
C SER A 33 -9.62 3.57 -10.82
N HIS A 34 -9.33 2.70 -11.79
CA HIS A 34 -10.28 1.67 -12.25
C HIS A 34 -10.00 0.32 -11.61
N LEU A 35 -11.04 -0.49 -11.43
CA LEU A 35 -10.89 -1.90 -11.04
C LEU A 35 -10.38 -2.71 -12.24
N GLY A 36 -9.32 -3.50 -12.02
CA GLY A 36 -8.70 -4.30 -13.06
C GLY A 36 -7.59 -5.20 -12.54
N ARG A 37 -6.99 -5.98 -13.44
CA ARG A 37 -5.75 -6.72 -13.15
C ARG A 37 -4.55 -5.89 -13.60
N TYR A 38 -3.62 -5.69 -12.68
CA TYR A 38 -2.44 -4.88 -12.89
C TYR A 38 -1.19 -5.62 -12.41
N SER A 39 -0.04 -5.20 -12.92
CA SER A 39 1.26 -5.71 -12.48
C SER A 39 2.31 -4.61 -12.50
N ALA A 40 3.25 -4.65 -11.56
CA ALA A 40 4.38 -3.74 -11.50
C ALA A 40 5.61 -4.43 -10.87
N GLY A 41 6.80 -3.91 -11.19
CA GLY A 41 7.97 -4.18 -10.36
C GLY A 41 7.87 -3.46 -9.02
N ILE A 42 8.63 -3.88 -8.01
CA ILE A 42 8.63 -3.25 -6.67
C ILE A 42 8.86 -1.73 -6.73
N ASP A 43 9.75 -1.25 -7.61
CA ASP A 43 10.04 0.18 -7.75
C ASP A 43 8.89 0.94 -8.45
N GLY A 44 8.04 0.24 -9.23
CA GLY A 44 6.84 0.80 -9.85
C GLY A 44 5.65 0.96 -8.90
N LEU A 45 5.76 0.45 -7.67
CA LEU A 45 4.76 0.65 -6.61
C LEU A 45 5.02 1.91 -5.78
N PHE A 46 6.19 2.53 -5.93
CA PHE A 46 6.59 3.73 -5.20
C PHE A 46 6.28 5.00 -6.00
N THR A 47 5.73 6.01 -5.32
CA THR A 47 5.55 7.37 -5.89
C THR A 47 6.63 8.30 -5.32
N PRO A 48 7.56 8.81 -6.16
CA PRO A 48 8.69 9.60 -5.69
C PRO A 48 8.32 11.07 -5.46
N TYR A 49 7.53 11.32 -4.41
CA TYR A 49 7.28 12.68 -3.94
C TYR A 49 8.59 13.39 -3.55
N VAL A 50 8.66 14.71 -3.78
CA VAL A 50 9.86 15.53 -3.49
C VAL A 50 10.23 15.45 -2.02
N PHE A 51 9.24 15.61 -1.15
CA PHE A 51 9.32 15.32 0.27
C PHE A 51 8.80 13.90 0.50
N PRO A 52 9.64 12.93 0.93
CA PRO A 52 9.21 11.58 1.23
C PRO A 52 8.02 11.54 2.20
N GLN A 53 7.02 10.73 1.89
CA GLN A 53 5.77 10.61 2.66
C GLN A 53 5.05 9.31 2.32
N GLU A 54 3.95 9.01 3.01
CA GLU A 54 3.05 7.88 2.69
C GLU A 54 2.63 7.93 1.21
N ASN A 55 2.80 6.82 0.50
CA ASN A 55 2.56 6.75 -0.94
C ASN A 55 2.31 5.32 -1.42
N GLY A 56 1.94 5.16 -2.69
CA GLY A 56 1.93 3.86 -3.35
C GLY A 56 0.71 2.99 -3.04
N ARG A 57 -0.18 3.39 -2.15
CA ARG A 57 -1.38 2.60 -1.79
C ARG A 57 -2.21 2.23 -3.02
N ARG A 58 -2.59 0.96 -3.14
CA ARG A 58 -3.55 0.42 -4.11
C ARG A 58 -4.80 -0.04 -3.36
N GLY A 59 -5.93 0.66 -3.55
CA GLY A 59 -7.20 0.37 -2.90
C GLY A 59 -8.01 -0.75 -3.58
N ASP A 60 -9.08 -1.18 -2.90
CA ASP A 60 -10.01 -2.23 -3.31
C ASP A 60 -9.37 -3.49 -3.89
N CYS A 61 -8.18 -3.83 -3.40
CA CYS A 61 -7.49 -5.06 -3.74
C CYS A 61 -8.25 -6.25 -3.19
N ARG A 62 -8.41 -7.29 -4.02
CA ARG A 62 -9.08 -8.54 -3.66
C ARG A 62 -8.11 -9.72 -3.72
N GLU A 63 -7.19 -9.67 -4.67
CA GLU A 63 -6.13 -10.63 -4.86
C GLU A 63 -4.81 -9.87 -5.04
N LEU A 64 -3.78 -10.28 -4.30
CA LEU A 64 -2.43 -9.78 -4.41
C LEU A 64 -1.47 -10.97 -4.52
N THR A 65 -0.55 -10.91 -5.47
CA THR A 65 0.55 -11.88 -5.59
C THR A 65 1.87 -11.14 -5.67
N ALA A 66 2.79 -11.45 -4.76
CA ALA A 66 4.19 -11.06 -4.85
C ALA A 66 5.01 -12.28 -5.29
N ARG A 67 5.77 -12.16 -6.38
CA ARG A 67 6.55 -13.26 -6.96
C ARG A 67 8.05 -12.99 -6.92
N SER A 68 8.79 -14.05 -6.60
CA SER A 68 10.21 -14.19 -6.89
C SER A 68 10.42 -15.28 -7.95
N ASP A 69 11.66 -15.53 -8.32
CA ASP A 69 12.11 -16.66 -9.15
C ASP A 69 11.69 -18.04 -8.62
N ARG A 70 11.60 -18.19 -7.30
CA ARG A 70 11.42 -19.48 -6.59
C ARG A 70 10.17 -19.59 -5.75
N SER A 71 9.48 -18.49 -5.48
CA SER A 71 8.36 -18.47 -4.54
C SER A 71 7.31 -17.45 -4.93
N ALA A 72 6.06 -17.71 -4.58
CA ALA A 72 4.96 -16.76 -4.69
C ALA A 72 4.23 -16.63 -3.36
N LEU A 73 4.06 -15.40 -2.89
CA LEU A 73 3.18 -15.06 -1.79
C LEU A 73 1.85 -14.60 -2.36
N ARG A 74 0.77 -15.32 -2.07
CA ARG A 74 -0.60 -14.98 -2.48
C ARG A 74 -1.39 -14.52 -1.27
N ILE A 75 -2.09 -13.40 -1.42
CA ILE A 75 -2.89 -12.78 -0.38
C ILE A 75 -4.27 -12.48 -0.93
N SER A 76 -5.30 -12.90 -0.19
CA SER A 76 -6.68 -12.51 -0.43
C SER A 76 -7.31 -12.07 0.89
N GLY A 77 -8.19 -11.08 0.83
CA GLY A 77 -8.95 -10.61 1.99
C GLY A 77 -10.35 -11.20 1.99
N ASP A 78 -10.93 -11.40 3.17
CA ASP A 78 -12.37 -11.69 3.30
C ASP A 78 -13.23 -10.52 2.76
N GLN A 79 -12.63 -9.33 2.70
CA GLN A 79 -13.16 -8.08 2.15
C GLN A 79 -12.07 -7.42 1.28
N PRO A 80 -12.45 -6.51 0.35
CA PRO A 80 -11.46 -5.68 -0.34
C PRO A 80 -10.58 -4.92 0.65
N PHE A 81 -9.30 -4.80 0.34
CA PHE A 81 -8.29 -4.19 1.20
C PHE A 81 -7.39 -3.22 0.42
N GLY A 82 -6.70 -2.34 1.13
CA GLY A 82 -5.61 -1.56 0.55
C GLY A 82 -4.27 -2.27 0.71
N PHE A 83 -3.35 -2.12 -0.24
CA PHE A 83 -1.96 -2.52 0.01
C PHE A 83 -0.96 -1.48 -0.47
N SER A 84 0.21 -1.46 0.16
CA SER A 84 1.40 -0.78 -0.34
C SER A 84 2.62 -1.67 -0.12
N ALA A 85 3.63 -1.56 -0.98
CA ALA A 85 4.86 -2.32 -0.85
C ALA A 85 6.07 -1.44 -1.18
N HIS A 86 7.04 -1.38 -0.27
CA HIS A 86 8.19 -0.49 -0.38
C HIS A 86 9.49 -1.19 0.02
N ARG A 87 10.61 -0.76 -0.56
CA ARG A 87 11.97 -1.12 -0.09
C ARG A 87 12.38 -0.35 1.17
N TYR A 88 11.50 0.48 1.71
CA TYR A 88 11.73 1.35 2.86
C TYR A 88 10.74 0.97 3.97
N SER A 89 11.11 1.17 5.23
CA SER A 89 10.12 1.09 6.32
C SER A 89 9.30 2.38 6.39
N THR A 90 8.14 2.34 7.05
CA THR A 90 7.36 3.57 7.32
C THR A 90 8.17 4.61 8.10
N ALA A 91 9.05 4.17 9.02
CA ALA A 91 9.93 5.07 9.76
C ALA A 91 11.06 5.68 8.90
N ASP A 92 11.51 4.97 7.86
CA ASP A 92 12.48 5.51 6.91
C ASP A 92 11.85 6.63 6.07
N LEU A 93 10.60 6.45 5.62
CA LEU A 93 9.84 7.46 4.88
C LEU A 93 9.51 8.69 5.75
N ASP A 94 9.13 8.49 7.01
CA ASP A 94 8.77 9.57 7.94
C ASP A 94 9.97 10.44 8.35
N ARG A 95 11.17 9.86 8.38
CA ARG A 95 12.39 10.55 8.81
C ARG A 95 13.10 11.33 7.69
N ALA A 96 12.86 10.97 6.43
CA ALA A 96 13.59 11.54 5.31
C ALA A 96 12.94 12.84 4.82
N ASP A 97 13.73 13.89 4.71
CA ASP A 97 13.28 15.17 4.14
C ASP A 97 13.48 15.18 2.61
N HIS A 98 14.40 14.36 2.11
CA HIS A 98 14.74 14.28 0.69
C HIS A 98 14.97 12.85 0.23
N HIS A 99 14.66 12.58 -1.05
CA HIS A 99 14.75 11.24 -1.62
C HIS A 99 16.16 10.60 -1.55
N HIS A 100 17.23 11.39 -1.58
CA HIS A 100 18.60 10.85 -1.52
C HIS A 100 18.98 10.29 -0.13
N GLU A 101 18.18 10.59 0.90
CA GLU A 101 18.34 10.07 2.26
C GLU A 101 17.69 8.68 2.43
N LEU A 102 16.85 8.27 1.48
CA LEU A 102 16.16 6.98 1.48
C LEU A 102 17.11 5.85 1.04
N MET A 103 17.55 5.07 2.03
CA MET A 103 18.37 3.88 1.81
C MET A 103 17.50 2.63 1.69
N ALA A 104 17.57 1.95 0.53
CA ALA A 104 16.81 0.72 0.32
C ALA A 104 17.26 -0.35 1.31
N ARG A 105 16.29 -1.05 1.90
CA ARG A 105 16.50 -2.14 2.84
C ARG A 105 16.65 -3.47 2.10
N PRO A 106 17.33 -4.48 2.68
CA PRO A 106 17.34 -5.85 2.17
C PRO A 106 16.02 -6.60 2.45
N ALA A 107 14.90 -5.87 2.44
CA ALA A 107 13.56 -6.36 2.71
C ALA A 107 12.52 -5.45 2.05
N ILE A 108 11.31 -5.98 1.89
CA ILE A 108 10.14 -5.24 1.42
C ILE A 108 9.16 -5.11 2.58
N THR A 109 8.80 -3.87 2.91
CA THR A 109 7.69 -3.56 3.82
C THR A 109 6.40 -3.66 3.03
N LEU A 110 5.58 -4.67 3.33
CA LEU A 110 4.23 -4.84 2.78
C LEU A 110 3.20 -4.41 3.83
N THR A 111 2.36 -3.45 3.49
CA THR A 111 1.21 -3.05 4.32
C THR A 111 -0.08 -3.59 3.71
N LEU A 112 -0.96 -4.15 4.54
CA LEU A 112 -2.30 -4.64 4.19
C LEU A 112 -3.34 -3.93 5.05
N ASP A 113 -4.08 -3.01 4.47
CA ASP A 113 -5.05 -2.16 5.17
C ASP A 113 -6.47 -2.69 5.02
N HIS A 114 -7.10 -3.01 6.15
CA HIS A 114 -8.56 -3.14 6.21
C HIS A 114 -9.24 -1.78 6.01
N ARG A 115 -8.74 -0.74 6.69
CA ARG A 115 -9.22 0.65 6.54
C ARG A 115 -8.05 1.63 6.52
N HIS A 116 -8.17 2.66 5.69
CA HIS A 116 -7.22 3.76 5.60
C HIS A 116 -7.98 5.10 5.64
N CYS A 117 -7.37 6.15 6.18
CA CYS A 117 -7.97 7.48 6.07
C CYS A 117 -7.78 8.03 4.64
N GLY A 118 -8.67 8.92 4.21
CA GLY A 118 -8.39 9.81 3.08
C GLY A 118 -7.21 10.75 3.37
N VAL A 119 -6.56 11.23 2.32
CA VAL A 119 -5.39 12.13 2.44
C VAL A 119 -5.78 13.58 2.73
N GLY A 120 -6.97 14.00 2.31
CA GLY A 120 -7.45 15.38 2.44
C GLY A 120 -6.56 16.39 1.71
N THR A 121 -6.69 17.67 2.09
CA THR A 121 -5.87 18.78 1.57
C THR A 121 -5.38 19.69 2.69
N GLY A 122 -5.16 19.14 3.88
CA GLY A 122 -4.88 19.88 5.12
C GLY A 122 -3.56 20.66 5.14
N SER A 123 -2.72 20.54 4.10
CA SER A 123 -1.57 21.43 3.91
C SER A 123 -2.00 22.87 3.61
N CYS A 124 -3.07 23.05 2.84
CA CYS A 124 -3.73 24.32 2.58
C CYS A 124 -5.16 24.04 2.11
N GLY A 125 -6.09 23.91 3.06
CA GLY A 125 -7.46 23.50 2.76
C GLY A 125 -8.10 22.67 3.87
N PRO A 126 -9.23 22.00 3.59
CA PRO A 126 -9.88 21.14 4.56
C PRO A 126 -9.00 19.94 4.94
N ALA A 127 -9.05 19.61 6.22
CA ALA A 127 -8.63 18.29 6.67
C ALA A 127 -9.51 17.19 6.00
N THR A 128 -9.06 15.93 6.07
CA THR A 128 -9.84 14.78 5.59
C THR A 128 -11.28 14.85 6.12
N PHE A 129 -12.25 14.81 5.20
CA PHE A 129 -13.67 14.83 5.57
C PHE A 129 -14.04 13.61 6.41
N GLU A 130 -15.04 13.75 7.28
CA GLU A 130 -15.46 12.71 8.22
C GLU A 130 -15.78 11.37 7.55
N ALA A 131 -16.43 11.40 6.37
CA ALA A 131 -16.75 10.22 5.58
C ALA A 131 -15.52 9.37 5.17
N TYR A 132 -14.33 9.97 5.14
CA TYR A 132 -13.07 9.30 4.79
C TYR A 132 -12.14 9.10 6.00
N ARG A 133 -12.62 9.32 7.22
CA ARG A 133 -11.86 9.02 8.44
C ARG A 133 -12.11 7.59 8.89
N VAL A 134 -11.15 7.03 9.62
CA VAL A 134 -11.30 5.73 10.28
C VAL A 134 -11.71 5.98 11.73
N PRO A 135 -12.95 5.67 12.14
CA PRO A 135 -13.39 5.85 13.51
C PRO A 135 -12.69 4.87 14.48
N ALA A 136 -12.57 5.28 15.74
CA ALA A 136 -12.05 4.44 16.82
C ALA A 136 -13.15 3.55 17.39
N GLU A 137 -13.54 2.51 16.63
CA GLU A 137 -14.60 1.57 16.97
C GLU A 137 -14.10 0.11 16.85
N PRO A 138 -14.79 -0.88 17.45
CA PRO A 138 -14.44 -2.29 17.28
C PRO A 138 -14.42 -2.69 15.80
N PHE A 139 -13.35 -3.36 15.37
CA PHE A 139 -13.17 -3.80 13.99
C PHE A 139 -12.82 -5.29 13.93
N ARG A 140 -13.08 -5.92 12.77
CA ARG A 140 -12.66 -7.28 12.45
C ARG A 140 -12.34 -7.36 10.96
N PHE A 141 -11.20 -7.98 10.64
CA PHE A 141 -10.80 -8.28 9.28
C PHE A 141 -10.02 -9.60 9.24
N GLY A 142 -9.91 -10.18 8.05
CA GLY A 142 -9.22 -11.45 7.84
C GLY A 142 -8.49 -11.44 6.50
N PHE A 143 -7.30 -12.04 6.49
CA PHE A 143 -6.51 -12.29 5.31
C PHE A 143 -6.16 -13.77 5.23
N ARG A 144 -6.25 -14.35 4.03
CA ARG A 144 -5.64 -15.63 3.72
C ARG A 144 -4.30 -15.37 3.05
N ILE A 145 -3.24 -15.94 3.61
CA ILE A 145 -1.88 -15.82 3.12
C ILE A 145 -1.38 -17.23 2.77
N GLU A 146 -0.98 -17.42 1.52
CA GLU A 146 -0.51 -18.69 0.98
C GLU A 146 0.87 -18.52 0.38
N VAL A 147 1.78 -19.44 0.69
CA VAL A 147 3.13 -19.49 0.15
C VAL A 147 3.23 -20.71 -0.75
N GLY A 148 3.72 -20.53 -1.98
CA GLY A 148 4.01 -21.61 -2.90
C GLY A 148 5.25 -21.34 -3.75
#